data_AF-A0AAV3WK80-F1
#
_entry.id   AF-A0AAV3WK80-F1
#
_cell.length_a   1.000
_cell.length_b   1.000
_cell.length_c   1.000
_cell.angle_alpha   90.00
_cell.angle_beta   90.00
_cell.angle_gamma   90.00
#
_symmetry.space_group_name_H-M   'P 1'
#
loop_
_entity.id
_entity.type
_entity.pdbx_description
1 polymer ?
#
loop_
_entity_poly.entity_id
_entity_poly.type
_entity_poly.pdbx_seq_one_letter_code
_entity_poly.pdbx_strand_id
1 'polypeptide(L)'
;MQSLPVESSDSLPLNLVNYVAIYRENIVLNDAINPGIFITVPYIVKHQPKSILCAEIVNQGQLIGLFYLENNLVSGALTQNRLEIVKVLSSQSAVSIENALLYCTLEDNINKRQYG
;
A
#
# COMPACT_ATOMS: atom_id res chain seq x y z
N MET A 1 -16.44 0.86 -6.14
CA MET A 1 -15.27 0.21 -6.77
C MET A 1 -15.08 -1.10 -6.03
N GLN A 2 -15.20 -2.26 -6.68
CA GLN A 2 -14.94 -3.54 -6.02
C GLN A 2 -13.43 -3.69 -5.80
N SER A 3 -13.03 -4.01 -4.57
CA SER A 3 -11.63 -4.34 -4.24
C SER A 3 -11.27 -5.71 -4.80
N LEU A 4 -10.02 -5.86 -5.27
CA LEU A 4 -9.45 -7.15 -5.61
C LEU A 4 -8.64 -7.69 -4.43
N PRO A 5 -8.77 -8.97 -4.04
CA PRO A 5 -7.86 -9.60 -3.09
C PRO A 5 -6.40 -9.46 -3.55
N VAL A 6 -5.51 -9.07 -2.63
CA VAL A 6 -4.11 -8.78 -2.96
C VAL A 6 -3.38 -10.04 -3.46
N GLU A 7 -3.78 -11.21 -2.97
CA GLU A 7 -3.25 -12.52 -3.34
C GLU A 7 -3.60 -12.91 -4.78
N SER A 8 -4.65 -12.29 -5.34
CA SER A 8 -5.10 -12.49 -6.71
C SER A 8 -4.54 -11.42 -7.67
N SER A 9 -3.70 -10.51 -7.16
CA SER A 9 -3.13 -9.41 -7.95
C SER A 9 -1.76 -9.78 -8.50
N ASP A 10 -1.62 -9.69 -9.83
CA ASP A 10 -0.33 -9.76 -10.52
C ASP A 10 0.32 -8.37 -10.70
N SER A 11 -0.26 -7.32 -10.12
CA SER A 11 0.17 -5.94 -10.35
C SER A 11 1.14 -5.42 -9.30
N LEU A 12 1.56 -6.23 -8.32
CA LEU A 12 2.51 -5.82 -7.28
C LEU A 12 3.34 -7.00 -6.74
N PRO A 13 4.51 -6.74 -6.13
CA PRO A 13 5.32 -7.75 -5.45
C PRO A 13 4.72 -8.11 -4.08
N LEU A 14 3.92 -9.18 -4.03
CA LEU A 14 3.20 -9.60 -2.82
C LEU A 14 4.12 -9.82 -1.60
N ASN A 15 5.33 -10.33 -1.82
CA ASN A 15 6.32 -10.53 -0.77
C ASN A 15 6.82 -9.23 -0.13
N LEU A 16 6.97 -8.15 -0.92
CA LEU A 16 7.37 -6.84 -0.43
C LEU A 16 6.23 -6.22 0.38
N VAL A 17 5.00 -6.32 -0.13
CA VAL A 17 3.79 -5.87 0.56
C VAL A 17 3.63 -6.61 1.90
N ASN A 18 3.78 -7.94 1.90
CA ASN A 18 3.68 -8.75 3.12
C ASN A 18 4.80 -8.43 4.12
N TYR A 19 6.01 -8.14 3.65
CA TYR A 19 7.09 -7.70 4.53
C TYR A 19 6.69 -6.44 5.30
N VAL A 20 6.21 -5.39 4.61
CA VAL A 20 5.76 -4.16 5.28
C VAL A 20 4.57 -4.45 6.20
N ALA A 21 3.62 -5.28 5.77
CA ALA A 21 2.44 -5.64 6.57
C ALA A 21 2.82 -6.33 7.89
N ILE A 22 3.77 -7.27 7.86
CA ILE A 22 4.17 -8.09 9.01
C ILE A 22 5.13 -7.32 9.93
N TYR A 23 6.16 -6.70 9.35
CA TYR A 23 7.24 -6.09 10.13
C TYR A 23 7.01 -4.61 10.45
N ARG A 24 5.99 -3.96 9.84
CA ARG A 24 5.71 -2.53 10.00
C ARG A 24 6.88 -1.63 9.60
N GLU A 25 7.73 -2.10 8.69
CA GLU A 25 8.88 -1.37 8.19
C GLU A 25 8.62 -0.88 6.77
N ASN A 26 8.57 0.45 6.59
CA ASN A 26 8.40 1.07 5.28
C ASN A 26 9.60 0.77 4.38
N ILE A 27 9.34 0.50 3.11
CA ILE A 27 10.39 0.22 2.11
C ILE A 27 10.51 1.41 1.15
N VAL A 28 11.75 1.84 0.91
CA VAL A 28 12.11 2.78 -0.15
C VAL A 28 13.28 2.20 -0.93
N LEU A 29 13.03 1.86 -2.20
CA LEU A 29 14.05 1.42 -3.14
C LEU A 29 14.24 2.53 -4.18
N ASN A 30 15.30 3.32 -4.03
CA ASN A 30 15.66 4.36 -4.98
C ASN A 30 16.07 3.77 -6.33
N ASP A 31 16.70 2.59 -6.32
CA ASP A 31 16.98 1.82 -7.53
C ASP A 31 16.61 0.36 -7.24
N ALA A 32 15.46 -0.08 -7.74
CA ALA A 32 14.97 -1.43 -7.46
C ALA A 32 15.57 -2.51 -8.38
N ILE A 33 16.38 -2.13 -9.38
CA ILE A 33 17.05 -3.06 -10.30
C ILE A 33 18.50 -3.30 -9.87
N ASN A 34 19.11 -2.36 -9.15
CA ASN A 34 20.46 -2.53 -8.60
C ASN A 34 20.53 -3.61 -7.50
N PRO A 35 21.68 -4.30 -7.36
CA PRO A 35 21.82 -5.43 -6.44
C PRO A 35 21.46 -5.06 -5.00
N GLY A 36 20.47 -5.75 -4.44
CA GLY A 36 19.96 -5.58 -3.08
C GLY A 36 19.08 -6.75 -2.67
N ILE A 37 18.53 -6.73 -1.45
CA ILE A 37 17.79 -7.87 -0.86
C ILE A 37 16.55 -8.27 -1.68
N PHE A 38 16.05 -7.36 -2.53
CA PHE A 38 14.81 -7.53 -3.29
C PHE A 38 15.00 -7.79 -4.80
N ILE A 39 16.24 -7.93 -5.30
CA ILE A 39 16.45 -8.20 -6.74
C ILE A 39 16.06 -9.61 -7.18
N THR A 40 15.88 -10.53 -6.25
CA THR A 40 15.49 -11.93 -6.52
C THR A 40 13.97 -12.10 -6.58
N VAL A 41 13.21 -11.03 -6.35
CA VAL A 41 11.75 -11.06 -6.34
C VAL A 41 11.24 -11.20 -7.78
N PRO A 42 10.49 -12.27 -8.13
CA PRO A 42 10.07 -12.54 -9.51
C PRO A 42 9.35 -11.35 -10.18
N TYR A 43 8.52 -10.64 -9.42
CA TYR A 43 7.84 -9.45 -9.91
C TYR A 43 8.81 -8.34 -10.30
N ILE A 44 9.81 -8.04 -9.46
CA ILE A 44 10.80 -6.97 -9.72
C ILE A 44 11.69 -7.35 -10.91
N VAL A 45 12.09 -8.62 -11.02
CA VAL A 45 12.85 -9.13 -12.17
C VAL A 45 12.06 -8.97 -13.47
N LYS A 46 10.75 -9.28 -13.44
CA LYS A 46 9.88 -9.22 -14.61
C LYS A 46 9.55 -7.78 -15.03
N HIS A 47 9.17 -6.92 -14.08
CA HIS A 47 8.65 -5.59 -14.37
C HIS A 47 9.72 -4.49 -14.33
N GLN A 48 10.86 -4.75 -13.70
CA GLN A 48 12.02 -3.85 -13.59
C GLN A 48 11.63 -2.40 -13.22
N PRO A 49 10.87 -2.18 -12.14
CA PRO A 49 10.57 -0.83 -11.69
C PRO A 49 11.88 -0.11 -11.33
N LYS A 50 11.98 1.19 -11.65
CA LYS A 50 13.19 1.99 -11.39
C LYS A 50 13.25 2.47 -9.95
N SER A 51 12.11 2.74 -9.32
CA SER A 51 12.05 2.96 -7.87
C SER A 51 10.73 2.43 -7.30
N ILE A 52 10.76 2.00 -6.04
CA ILE A 52 9.59 1.48 -5.31
C ILE A 52 9.49 2.18 -3.96
N LEU A 53 8.26 2.46 -3.53
CA LEU A 53 7.95 2.84 -2.15
C LEU A 53 6.75 2.05 -1.68
N CYS A 54 6.91 1.39 -0.53
CA CYS A 54 5.80 0.76 0.17
C CYS A 54 5.70 1.34 1.57
N ALA A 55 4.57 1.97 1.87
CA ALA A 55 4.35 2.68 3.12
C ALA A 55 3.08 2.21 3.81
N GLU A 56 3.12 2.17 5.13
CA GLU A 56 1.93 1.86 5.93
C GLU A 56 0.90 2.99 5.96
N ILE A 57 -0.36 2.57 6.03
CA ILE A 57 -1.51 3.42 6.36
C ILE A 57 -1.96 3.01 7.75
N VAL A 58 -1.66 3.86 8.72
CA VAL A 58 -1.93 3.59 10.14
C VAL A 58 -2.97 4.57 10.66
N ASN A 59 -3.95 4.03 11.39
CA ASN A 59 -4.90 4.80 12.18
C ASN A 59 -4.79 4.40 13.65
N GLN A 60 -4.52 5.33 14.55
CA GLN A 60 -4.43 5.05 16.00
C GLN A 60 -3.52 3.85 16.36
N GLY A 61 -2.39 3.70 15.65
CA GLY A 61 -1.44 2.60 15.84
C GLY A 61 -1.84 1.27 15.18
N GLN A 62 -3.01 1.19 14.56
CA GLN A 62 -3.45 0.02 13.79
C GLN A 62 -3.14 0.21 12.31
N LEU A 63 -2.50 -0.79 11.68
CA LEU A 63 -2.39 -0.83 10.23
C LEU A 63 -3.77 -1.12 9.64
N ILE A 64 -4.23 -0.23 8.77
CA ILE A 64 -5.48 -0.39 8.04
C ILE A 64 -5.27 -0.57 6.54
N GLY A 65 -4.05 -0.36 6.04
CA GLY A 65 -3.71 -0.56 4.63
C GLY A 65 -2.26 -0.23 4.33
N LEU A 66 -1.88 -0.32 3.06
CA LEU A 66 -0.55 0.00 2.56
C LEU A 66 -0.67 0.84 1.29
N PHE A 67 0.21 1.82 1.11
CA PHE A 67 0.51 2.38 -0.18
C PHE A 67 1.63 1.59 -0.83
N TYR A 68 1.42 1.14 -2.06
CA TYR A 68 2.48 0.65 -2.94
C TYR A 68 2.58 1.58 -4.15
N LEU A 69 3.76 2.16 -4.35
CA LEU A 69 4.07 3.07 -5.43
C LEU A 69 5.28 2.54 -6.20
N GLU A 70 5.19 2.58 -7.52
CA GLU A 70 6.32 2.29 -8.41
C GLU A 70 6.54 3.43 -9.39
N ASN A 71 7.79 3.62 -9.79
CA ASN A 71 8.15 4.50 -10.88
C ASN A 71 9.00 3.73 -11.87
N ASN A 72 8.55 3.68 -13.13
CA ASN A 72 9.22 2.92 -14.19
C ASN A 72 10.09 3.80 -15.08
N LEU A 73 10.14 5.11 -14.83
CA LEU A 73 10.84 6.09 -15.67
C LEU A 73 12.19 6.52 -15.10
N VAL A 74 12.26 6.78 -13.79
CA VAL A 74 13.39 7.44 -13.15
C VAL A 74 13.75 6.77 -11.82
N SER A 75 15.01 6.34 -11.69
CA SER A 75 15.57 5.93 -10.40
C SER A 75 15.66 7.13 -9.46
N GLY A 76 15.46 6.93 -8.16
CA GLY A 76 15.45 7.98 -7.15
C GLY A 76 14.20 8.86 -7.22
N ALA A 77 13.17 8.48 -7.99
CA ALA A 77 11.89 9.17 -7.99
C ALA A 77 11.08 8.93 -6.71
N LEU A 78 11.33 7.84 -5.99
CA LEU A 78 10.71 7.55 -4.70
C LEU A 78 11.81 7.48 -3.65
N THR A 79 11.89 8.50 -2.81
CA THR A 79 12.98 8.70 -1.84
C THR A 79 12.46 8.76 -0.41
N GLN A 80 13.37 8.72 0.56
CA GLN A 80 13.02 8.87 1.98
C GLN A 80 12.30 10.19 2.27
N ASN A 81 12.69 11.30 1.64
CA ASN A 81 11.97 12.57 1.79
C ASN A 81 10.53 12.48 1.27
N ARG A 82 10.30 11.74 0.18
CA ARG A 82 8.95 11.53 -0.36
C ARG A 82 8.13 10.58 0.53
N LEU A 83 8.77 9.64 1.23
CA LEU A 83 8.09 8.82 2.22
C LEU A 83 7.44 9.67 3.31
N GLU A 84 8.09 10.73 3.78
CA GLU A 84 7.48 11.61 4.79
C GLU A 84 6.20 12.29 4.28
N ILE A 85 6.16 12.68 3.01
CA ILE A 85 4.95 13.19 2.36
C ILE A 85 3.88 12.09 2.29
N VAL A 86 4.28 10.88 1.86
CA VAL A 86 3.37 9.74 1.80
C VAL A 86 2.79 9.40 3.18
N LYS A 87 3.57 9.48 4.26
CA LYS A 87 3.07 9.27 5.63
C LYS A 87 2.00 10.30 6.01
N VAL A 88 2.17 11.57 5.66
CA VAL A 88 1.15 12.60 5.88
C VAL A 88 -0.14 12.27 5.10
N LEU A 89 0.00 11.84 3.84
CA LEU A 89 -1.12 11.38 3.02
C LEU A 89 -1.75 10.10 3.57
N SER A 90 -0.98 9.19 4.14
CA SER A 90 -1.44 7.97 4.81
C SER A 90 -2.34 8.32 5.98
N SER A 91 -1.95 9.27 6.84
CA SER A 91 -2.79 9.70 7.96
C SER A 91 -4.13 10.29 7.50
N GLN A 92 -4.14 11.08 6.42
CA GLN A 92 -5.40 11.59 5.88
C GLN A 92 -6.25 10.48 5.24
N SER A 93 -5.60 9.59 4.48
CA SER A 93 -6.25 8.45 3.84
C SER A 93 -6.87 7.52 4.88
N ALA A 94 -6.19 7.33 6.01
CA ALA A 94 -6.68 6.55 7.12
C ALA A 94 -8.04 7.05 7.64
N VAL A 95 -8.15 8.37 7.85
CA VAL A 95 -9.39 9.02 8.27
C VAL A 95 -10.47 8.89 7.19
N SER A 96 -10.13 9.09 5.91
CA SER A 96 -11.08 8.96 4.81
C SER A 96 -11.61 7.52 4.66
N ILE A 97 -10.73 6.52 4.81
CA ILE A 97 -11.11 5.09 4.77
C ILE A 97 -12.02 4.76 5.94
N GLU A 98 -11.67 5.18 7.17
CA GLU A 98 -12.49 4.96 8.36
C GLU A 98 -13.88 5.58 8.19
N ASN A 99 -13.96 6.82 7.72
CA ASN A 99 -15.23 7.50 7.45
C ASN A 99 -16.06 6.72 6.42
N ALA A 100 -15.45 6.33 5.29
CA ALA A 100 -16.16 5.57 4.25
C ALA A 100 -16.70 4.22 4.78
N LEU A 101 -15.90 3.49 5.55
CA LEU A 101 -16.30 2.21 6.15
C LEU A 101 -17.43 2.39 7.19
N LEU A 102 -17.37 3.47 7.99
CA LEU A 102 -18.43 3.81 8.94
C LEU A 102 -19.76 4.08 8.21
N TYR A 103 -19.74 4.86 7.13
CA TYR A 103 -20.93 5.12 6.32
C TYR A 103 -21.51 3.83 5.71
N CYS A 104 -20.67 2.99 5.10
CA CYS A 104 -21.14 1.69 4.56
C CYS A 104 -21.78 0.81 5.64
N THR A 105 -21.20 0.78 6.84
CA THR A 105 -21.75 0.00 7.96
C THR A 105 -23.11 0.53 8.42
N LEU A 106 -23.29 1.86 8.45
CA LEU A 106 -24.57 2.48 8.80
C LEU A 106 -25.64 2.18 7.75
N GLU A 107 -25.32 2.30 6.46
CA GLU A 107 -26.23 1.96 5.36
C GLU A 107 -26.66 0.49 5.41
N ASP A 108 -25.72 -0.43 5.63
CA ASP A 108 -26.01 -1.86 5.77
C ASP A 108 -26.97 -2.14 6.95
N ASN A 109 -26.78 -1.46 8.08
CA ASN A 109 -27.64 -1.63 9.25
C ASN A 109 -29.04 -1.05 9.06
N ILE A 110 -29.17 0.07 8.33
CA ILE A 110 -30.47 0.63 7.97
C ILE A 110 -31.21 -0.33 7.03
N ASN A 111 -30.53 -0.85 6.02
CA ASN A 111 -31.09 -1.83 5.08
C ASN A 111 -31.56 -3.10 5.81
N LYS A 112 -30.77 -3.64 6.74
CA LYS A 112 -31.15 -4.83 7.53
C LYS A 112 -32.40 -4.61 8.40
N ARG A 113 -32.67 -3.38 8.85
CA ARG A 113 -33.86 -3.05 9.66
C ARG A 113 -35.13 -2.80 8.82
N GLN A 114 -35.00 -2.52 7.53
CA GLN A 114 -36.16 -2.31 6.65
C GLN A 114 -36.70 -3.61 6.03
N TYR A 115 -35.95 -4.71 6.13
CA TYR A 115 -36.31 -6.03 5.58
C TYR A 115 -36.46 -7.13 6.64
N GLY A 116 -36.56 -6.78 7.93
CA GLY A 116 -36.87 -7.70 9.04
C GLY A 116 -38.01 -7.17 9.87
#